data_AF-A0A7C6R8Z5-F1
#
_entry.id   AF-A0A7C6R8Z5-F1
#
_cell.length_a   1.000
_cell.length_b   1.000
_cell.length_c   1.000
_cell.angle_alpha   90.00
_cell.angle_beta   90.00
_cell.angle_gamma   90.00
#
_symmetry.space_group_name_H-M   'P 1'
#
loop_
_entity.id
_entity.type
_entity.pdbx_description
1 polymer ?
#
loop_
_entity_poly.entity_id
_entity_poly.type
_entity_poly.pdbx_seq_one_letter_code
_entity_poly.pdbx_strand_id
1 'polypeptide(L)'
;MAEGTDKVELLWNAVLANLAADHHVTPHLLGFAENATPKGVLGDTLYLEVREELTRKKLELNLRISILDALAKLHTDEVTNFAVVVNPDAVVTHVAVRDQPEVVSDSVPVRPTPSLPTAAPPRLNPKYTFDSFVVGPSNRLAHAAAFAVAEAPAMAYNPLFIYGSSGLGKTHLLHAIGHYAINLSPGIRVRYVSSEEFTNDFINAIRTNEQAAFMARYRDVDILLVDDIQFLQRAQETQEAFFHTFNTLYEHNKQVVVTSDVAPRQLVRFEERMTSRFEWGLTTDVQAPDLATRIAILRTKAQSDRLDIPGEVLEFIGSRISNNVRELEGTLLKITAYASLTKQPITLELAQTALKDVIPLTDGSHIAPQEILSTVAQYYGVTV
;
A
#
# COMPACT_ATOMS: atom_id res chain seq x y z
N MET A 1 -44.91 26.67 4.96
CA MET A 1 -43.78 25.75 4.73
C MET A 1 -42.50 26.16 5.48
N ALA A 2 -42.37 27.39 6.00
CA ALA A 2 -41.15 27.84 6.69
C ALA A 2 -40.97 27.27 8.12
N GLU A 3 -42.04 27.04 8.89
CA GLU A 3 -41.94 26.54 10.29
C GLU A 3 -41.43 25.09 10.44
N GLY A 4 -41.42 24.31 9.35
CA GLY A 4 -40.99 22.90 9.38
C GLY A 4 -39.49 22.69 9.16
N THR A 5 -38.84 23.59 8.40
CA THR A 5 -37.43 23.48 8.04
C THR A 5 -36.52 23.83 9.22
N ASP A 6 -36.87 24.86 10.00
CA ASP A 6 -36.11 25.29 11.18
C ASP A 6 -36.03 24.20 12.26
N LYS A 7 -37.11 23.43 12.46
CA LYS A 7 -37.13 22.32 13.43
C LYS A 7 -36.20 21.17 13.03
N VAL A 8 -36.08 20.91 11.73
CA VAL A 8 -35.25 19.83 11.18
C VAL A 8 -33.76 20.21 11.23
N GLU A 9 -33.43 21.47 11.01
CA GLU A 9 -32.07 21.98 11.22
C GLU A 9 -31.65 21.94 12.69
N LEU A 10 -32.54 22.32 13.61
CA LEU A 10 -32.28 22.22 15.05
C LEU A 10 -32.05 20.77 15.50
N LEU A 11 -32.84 19.82 14.96
CA LEU A 11 -32.66 18.39 15.23
C LEU A 11 -31.28 17.92 14.75
N TRP A 12 -30.89 18.26 13.52
CA TRP A 12 -29.60 17.85 12.98
C TRP A 12 -28.42 18.46 13.74
N ASN A 13 -28.51 19.73 14.13
CA ASN A 13 -27.48 20.37 14.96
C ASN A 13 -27.33 19.68 16.33
N ALA A 14 -28.44 19.23 16.92
CA ALA A 14 -28.39 18.45 18.16
C ALA A 14 -27.76 17.06 17.96
N VAL A 15 -27.98 16.43 16.79
CA VAL A 15 -27.28 15.19 16.41
C VAL A 15 -25.79 15.44 16.25
N LEU A 16 -25.38 16.49 15.53
CA LEU A 16 -23.97 16.86 15.37
C LEU A 16 -23.27 17.13 16.71
N ALA A 17 -23.94 17.80 17.65
CA ALA A 17 -23.41 18.02 19.00
C ALA A 17 -23.21 16.70 19.78
N ASN A 18 -24.12 15.73 19.63
CA ASN A 18 -23.97 14.40 20.22
C ASN A 18 -22.84 13.61 19.57
N LEU A 19 -22.67 13.71 18.25
CA LEU A 19 -21.56 13.09 17.52
C LEU A 19 -20.21 13.68 17.95
N ALA A 20 -20.13 15.00 18.16
CA ALA A 20 -18.91 15.64 18.63
C ALA A 20 -18.49 15.20 20.04
N ALA A 21 -19.45 14.79 20.87
CA ALA A 21 -19.21 14.24 22.20
C ALA A 21 -18.97 12.72 22.21
N ASP A 22 -19.18 12.03 21.08
CA ASP A 22 -18.97 10.59 20.96
C ASP A 22 -17.51 10.28 20.65
N HIS A 23 -16.83 9.63 21.59
CA HIS A 23 -15.45 9.16 21.43
C HIS A 23 -15.21 8.19 20.25
N HIS A 24 -16.26 7.56 19.71
CA HIS A 24 -16.16 6.75 18.49
C HIS A 24 -16.10 7.59 17.21
N VAL A 25 -16.49 8.87 17.28
CA VAL A 25 -16.55 9.79 16.15
C VAL A 25 -15.30 10.69 16.18
N THR A 26 -14.41 10.49 15.21
CA THR A 26 -13.22 11.35 15.09
C THR A 26 -13.59 12.72 14.51
N PRO A 27 -12.78 13.78 14.75
CA PRO A 27 -13.03 15.10 14.15
C PRO A 27 -13.13 15.08 12.63
N HIS A 28 -12.40 14.18 11.98
CA HIS A 28 -12.48 13.97 10.53
C HIS A 28 -13.82 13.37 10.09
N LEU A 29 -14.33 12.37 10.82
CA LEU A 29 -15.65 11.81 10.55
C LEU A 29 -16.77 12.83 10.84
N LEU A 30 -16.64 13.61 11.90
CA LEU A 30 -17.57 14.69 12.23
C LEU A 30 -17.68 15.71 11.09
N GLY A 31 -16.56 16.06 10.46
CA GLY A 31 -16.55 16.93 9.28
C GLY A 31 -17.37 16.40 8.09
N PHE A 32 -17.52 15.08 7.93
CA PHE A 32 -18.44 14.53 6.92
C PHE A 32 -19.91 14.71 7.31
N ALA A 33 -20.24 14.60 8.60
CA ALA A 33 -21.59 14.85 9.09
C ALA A 33 -21.97 16.33 8.94
N GLU A 34 -21.04 17.25 9.20
CA GLU A 34 -21.25 18.70 9.01
C GLU A 34 -21.51 19.08 7.54
N ASN A 35 -21.02 18.28 6.60
CA ASN A 35 -21.28 18.45 5.16
C ASN A 35 -22.63 17.89 4.69
N ALA A 36 -23.45 17.36 5.59
CA ALA A 36 -24.81 16.90 5.29
C ALA A 36 -25.83 17.98 5.65
N THR A 37 -26.74 18.26 4.72
CA THR A 37 -27.82 19.23 4.87
C THR A 37 -29.13 18.49 5.14
N PRO A 38 -29.82 18.71 6.27
CA PRO A 38 -31.07 18.03 6.55
C PRO A 38 -32.21 18.67 5.72
N LYS A 39 -33.03 17.84 5.07
CA LYS A 39 -34.11 18.31 4.16
C LYS A 39 -35.51 18.15 4.71
N GLY A 40 -35.69 17.20 5.62
CA GLY A 40 -37.00 16.93 6.21
C GLY A 40 -37.03 15.59 6.92
N VAL A 41 -38.12 15.37 7.64
CA VAL A 41 -38.49 14.08 8.22
C VAL A 41 -39.71 13.58 7.45
N LEU A 42 -39.67 12.34 6.99
CA LEU A 42 -40.82 11.66 6.39
C LEU A 42 -41.05 10.34 7.12
N GLY A 43 -42.17 10.22 7.81
CA GLY A 43 -42.42 9.10 8.72
C GLY A 43 -41.42 9.13 9.87
N ASP A 44 -40.66 8.05 10.04
CA ASP A 44 -39.64 7.88 11.07
C ASP A 44 -38.21 8.18 10.62
N THR A 45 -38.05 8.66 9.37
CA THR A 45 -36.75 8.76 8.70
C THR A 45 -36.36 10.21 8.44
N LEU A 46 -35.20 10.62 8.97
CA LEU A 46 -34.55 11.90 8.68
C LEU A 46 -33.83 11.83 7.32
N TYR A 47 -34.15 12.76 6.42
CA TYR A 47 -33.52 12.85 5.10
C TYR A 47 -32.38 13.86 5.11
N LEU A 48 -31.19 13.37 4.80
CA LEU A 48 -29.97 14.17 4.68
C LEU A 48 -29.56 14.24 3.21
N GLU A 49 -29.25 15.44 2.73
CA GLU A 49 -28.68 15.66 1.41
C GLU A 49 -27.18 15.91 1.54
N VAL A 50 -26.39 15.24 0.70
CA VAL A 50 -24.94 15.42 0.62
C VAL A 50 -24.53 15.65 -0.83
N ARG A 51 -23.44 16.39 -1.04
CA ARG A 51 -22.95 16.72 -2.39
C ARG A 51 -22.23 15.55 -3.07
N GLU A 52 -21.47 14.79 -2.28
CA GLU A 52 -20.56 13.76 -2.77
C GLU A 52 -20.97 12.37 -2.30
N GLU A 53 -20.83 11.37 -3.18
CA GLU A 53 -21.08 9.95 -2.86
C GLU A 53 -20.16 9.44 -1.73
N LEU A 54 -18.97 10.03 -1.59
CA LEU A 54 -18.07 9.74 -0.47
C LEU A 54 -18.71 10.09 0.87
N THR A 55 -19.29 11.28 1.00
CA THR A 55 -19.95 11.75 2.23
C THR A 55 -21.12 10.85 2.57
N ARG A 56 -21.92 10.44 1.58
CA ARG A 56 -22.99 9.46 1.77
C ARG A 56 -22.48 8.16 2.37
N LYS A 57 -21.44 7.58 1.78
CA LYS A 57 -20.84 6.33 2.28
C LYS A 57 -20.30 6.47 3.70
N LYS A 58 -19.69 7.60 4.05
CA LYS A 58 -19.23 7.86 5.42
C LYS A 58 -20.40 7.94 6.41
N LEU A 59 -21.50 8.61 6.05
CA LEU A 59 -22.69 8.67 6.89
C LEU A 59 -23.34 7.29 7.05
N GLU A 60 -23.51 6.53 5.97
CA GLU A 60 -24.22 5.24 5.97
C GLU A 60 -23.41 4.07 6.53
N LEU A 61 -22.08 4.08 6.38
CA LEU A 61 -21.22 2.94 6.77
C LEU A 61 -20.42 3.21 8.04
N ASN A 62 -19.97 4.45 8.27
CA ASN A 62 -19.08 4.79 9.40
C ASN A 62 -19.81 5.48 10.55
N LEU A 63 -20.77 6.36 10.25
CA LEU A 63 -21.49 7.13 11.27
C LEU A 63 -22.89 6.59 11.57
N ARG A 64 -23.36 5.55 10.87
CA ARG A 64 -24.74 5.09 10.98
C ARG A 64 -25.14 4.75 12.41
N ILE A 65 -24.31 3.99 13.13
CA ILE A 65 -24.60 3.61 14.52
C ILE A 65 -24.60 4.86 15.42
N SER A 66 -23.57 5.70 15.34
CA SER A 66 -23.48 6.92 16.15
C SER A 66 -24.61 7.92 15.86
N ILE A 67 -25.06 8.04 14.61
CA ILE A 67 -26.21 8.90 14.24
C ILE A 67 -27.51 8.32 14.80
N LEU A 68 -27.73 7.01 14.70
CA LEU A 68 -28.92 6.37 15.25
C LEU A 68 -28.94 6.45 16.79
N ASP A 69 -27.80 6.26 17.44
CA ASP A 69 -27.65 6.41 18.89
C ASP A 69 -27.89 7.87 19.32
N ALA A 70 -27.41 8.85 18.54
CA ALA A 70 -27.68 10.26 18.78
C ALA A 70 -29.17 10.58 18.64
N LEU A 71 -29.85 10.08 17.60
CA LEU A 71 -31.29 10.24 17.42
C LEU A 71 -32.08 9.60 18.58
N ALA A 72 -31.69 8.40 19.03
CA ALA A 72 -32.32 7.73 20.17
C ALA A 72 -32.15 8.53 21.49
N LYS A 73 -30.96 9.11 21.72
CA LYS A 73 -30.68 9.94 22.91
C LYS A 73 -31.49 11.22 22.96
N LEU A 74 -31.86 11.77 21.80
CA LEU A 74 -32.66 13.00 21.72
C LEU A 74 -34.14 12.78 22.06
N HIS A 75 -34.58 11.52 22.26
CA HIS A 75 -35.95 11.14 22.64
C HIS A 75 -37.01 11.79 21.74
N THR A 76 -36.68 11.97 20.47
CA THR A 76 -37.65 12.33 19.44
C THR A 76 -38.43 11.08 19.06
N ASP A 77 -39.58 10.86 19.70
CA ASP A 77 -40.48 9.70 19.48
C ASP A 77 -40.92 9.53 18.01
N GLU A 78 -40.65 10.53 17.15
CA GLU A 78 -41.01 10.56 15.75
C GLU A 78 -39.87 10.20 14.77
N VAL A 79 -38.59 10.16 15.18
CA VAL A 79 -37.46 9.92 14.25
C VAL A 79 -36.52 8.85 14.80
N THR A 80 -36.47 7.70 14.12
CA THR A 80 -35.68 6.53 14.54
C THR A 80 -34.65 6.10 13.50
N ASN A 81 -34.67 6.69 12.31
CA ASN A 81 -33.79 6.31 11.20
C ASN A 81 -33.36 7.53 10.39
N PHE A 82 -32.39 7.35 9.50
CA PHE A 82 -32.01 8.36 8.52
C PHE A 82 -31.68 7.74 7.16
N ALA A 83 -31.88 8.54 6.10
CA ALA A 83 -31.53 8.22 4.73
C ALA A 83 -30.72 9.36 4.13
N VAL A 84 -29.72 9.02 3.31
CA VAL A 84 -28.83 10.00 2.67
C VAL A 84 -29.04 9.98 1.16
N VAL A 85 -29.26 11.16 0.57
CA VAL A 85 -29.43 11.35 -0.87
C VAL A 85 -28.28 12.20 -1.38
N VAL A 86 -27.67 11.77 -2.50
CA VAL A 86 -26.62 12.56 -3.16
C VAL A 86 -27.26 13.51 -4.16
N ASN A 87 -26.98 14.80 -3.99
CA ASN A 87 -27.37 15.84 -4.94
C ASN A 87 -26.16 16.73 -5.29
N PRO A 88 -25.56 16.54 -6.47
CA PRO A 88 -24.39 17.30 -6.93
C PRO A 88 -24.64 18.81 -7.05
N ASP A 89 -25.90 19.21 -7.27
CA ASP A 89 -26.32 20.60 -7.50
C ASP A 89 -26.78 21.33 -6.23
N ALA A 90 -26.60 20.72 -5.05
CA ALA A 90 -27.04 21.29 -3.79
C ALA A 90 -26.26 22.58 -3.43
N VAL A 91 -26.99 23.69 -3.29
CA VAL A 91 -26.48 25.00 -2.86
C VAL A 91 -26.46 25.04 -1.33
N VAL A 92 -25.27 25.09 -0.73
CA VAL A 92 -25.11 25.30 0.72
C VAL A 92 -25.19 26.80 1.00
N THR A 93 -26.26 27.23 1.67
CA THR A 93 -26.37 28.57 2.25
C THR A 93 -25.39 28.67 3.42
N HIS A 94 -24.22 29.26 3.19
CA HIS A 94 -23.37 29.71 4.29
C HIS A 94 -24.08 30.84 5.04
N VAL A 95 -24.62 30.54 6.22
CA VAL A 95 -24.98 31.57 7.19
C VAL A 95 -23.67 32.13 7.76
N ALA A 96 -23.37 33.37 7.37
CA ALA A 96 -22.27 34.15 7.89
C ALA A 96 -22.44 34.35 9.39
N VAL A 97 -21.49 33.87 10.20
CA VAL A 97 -21.37 34.26 11.60
C VAL A 97 -20.40 35.45 11.66
N ARG A 98 -20.96 36.60 12.05
CA ARG A 98 -20.26 37.83 12.42
C ARG A 98 -19.70 37.73 13.85
N ASP A 99 -18.53 38.35 14.01
CA ASP A 99 -17.99 39.08 15.17
C ASP A 99 -18.02 38.46 16.57
N GLN A 100 -16.82 38.22 17.13
CA GLN A 100 -16.19 38.95 18.26
C GLN A 100 -15.06 38.11 18.89
N PRO A 101 -14.11 38.70 19.64
CA PRO A 101 -13.27 39.87 19.35
C PRO A 101 -11.75 39.56 19.49
N GLU A 102 -10.90 40.39 18.89
CA GLU A 102 -9.45 40.38 19.07
C GLU A 102 -9.05 40.55 20.55
N VAL A 103 -8.27 39.60 21.06
CA VAL A 103 -7.46 39.80 22.27
C VAL A 103 -6.02 40.03 21.82
N VAL A 104 -5.60 41.29 21.95
CA VAL A 104 -4.22 41.72 21.78
C VAL A 104 -3.38 41.07 22.89
N SER A 105 -2.40 40.24 22.54
CA SER A 105 -1.34 39.86 23.49
C SER A 105 0.03 40.12 22.87
N ASP A 106 0.77 40.99 23.55
CA ASP A 106 2.11 41.45 23.24
C ASP A 106 3.09 40.34 22.84
N SER A 107 3.82 40.61 21.77
CA SER A 107 4.96 39.84 21.31
C SER A 107 6.12 39.91 22.31
N VAL A 108 6.41 38.79 22.98
CA VAL A 108 7.72 38.53 23.61
C VAL A 108 8.53 37.63 22.66
N PRO A 109 9.77 37.97 22.31
CA PRO A 109 10.55 37.17 21.36
C PRO A 109 11.00 35.86 22.00
N VAL A 110 10.40 34.75 21.56
CA VAL A 110 10.84 33.40 21.94
C VAL A 110 12.12 33.08 21.18
N ARG A 111 13.22 32.92 21.93
CA ARG A 111 14.49 32.36 21.45
C ARG A 111 14.26 30.96 20.84
N PRO A 112 14.94 30.60 19.74
CA PRO A 112 14.78 29.27 19.15
C PRO A 112 15.34 28.21 20.12
N THR A 113 14.46 27.38 20.66
CA THR A 113 14.82 26.08 21.22
C THR A 113 15.24 25.15 20.09
N PRO A 114 16.28 24.32 20.28
CA PRO A 114 16.79 23.45 19.23
C PRO A 114 15.72 22.42 18.86
N SER A 115 15.37 22.40 17.58
CA SER A 115 14.56 21.36 16.96
C SER A 115 15.16 19.99 17.27
N LEU A 116 14.38 19.14 17.94
CA LEU A 116 14.62 17.70 17.99
C LEU A 116 14.89 17.21 16.56
N PRO A 117 15.88 16.32 16.34
CA PRO A 117 16.20 15.86 15.00
C PRO A 117 14.97 15.21 14.39
N THR A 118 14.49 15.81 13.30
CA THR A 118 13.50 15.26 12.37
C THR A 118 13.79 13.79 12.17
N ALA A 119 12.80 12.95 12.48
CA ALA A 119 12.84 11.52 12.22
C ALA A 119 13.40 11.27 10.82
N ALA A 120 14.39 10.40 10.72
CA ALA A 120 15.05 10.08 9.45
C ALA A 120 13.98 9.80 8.37
N PRO A 121 14.13 10.36 7.16
CA PRO A 121 13.12 10.23 6.13
C PRO A 121 12.81 8.75 5.88
N PRO A 122 11.55 8.42 5.56
CA PRO A 122 11.17 7.05 5.26
C PRO A 122 12.10 6.54 4.17
N ARG A 123 12.77 5.40 4.41
CA ARG A 123 13.75 4.77 3.50
C ARG A 123 13.07 4.20 2.26
N LEU A 124 12.24 4.99 1.59
CA LEU A 124 11.51 4.60 0.40
C LEU A 124 12.33 4.93 -0.84
N ASN A 125 12.46 3.97 -1.75
CA ASN A 125 13.13 4.20 -3.02
C ASN A 125 12.24 5.11 -3.91
N PRO A 126 12.71 6.31 -4.33
CA PRO A 126 11.90 7.24 -5.11
C PRO A 126 11.52 6.73 -6.50
N LYS A 127 12.19 5.67 -7.00
CA LYS A 127 11.86 5.05 -8.30
C LYS A 127 10.63 4.13 -8.25
N TYR A 128 10.23 3.69 -7.06
CA TYR A 128 9.18 2.68 -6.89
C TYR A 128 7.85 3.34 -6.51
N THR A 129 7.15 3.89 -7.50
CA THR A 129 5.84 4.53 -7.35
C THR A 129 4.78 3.78 -8.15
N PHE A 130 3.49 4.04 -7.92
CA PHE A 130 2.43 3.43 -8.74
C PHE A 130 2.54 3.84 -10.21
N ASP A 131 2.93 5.09 -10.48
CA ASP A 131 3.08 5.61 -11.85
C ASP A 131 4.16 4.87 -12.65
N SER A 132 5.22 4.40 -11.99
CA SER A 132 6.30 3.64 -12.62
C SER A 132 6.03 2.12 -12.66
N PHE A 133 4.92 1.65 -12.09
CA PHE A 133 4.55 0.25 -12.08
C PHE A 133 3.65 -0.11 -13.26
N VAL A 134 4.11 -1.04 -14.11
CA VAL A 134 3.33 -1.47 -15.28
C VAL A 134 2.30 -2.53 -14.87
N VAL A 135 1.03 -2.19 -15.02
CA VAL A 135 -0.10 -3.07 -14.70
C VAL A 135 -0.42 -3.99 -15.88
N GLY A 136 -0.50 -5.29 -15.60
CA GLY A 136 -0.90 -6.33 -16.55
C GLY A 136 -1.80 -7.38 -15.88
N PRO A 137 -2.34 -8.36 -16.63
CA PRO A 137 -3.21 -9.39 -16.07
C PRO A 137 -2.61 -10.14 -14.86
N SER A 138 -1.30 -10.36 -14.87
CA SER A 138 -0.57 -11.13 -13.85
C SER A 138 -0.35 -10.40 -12.51
N ASN A 139 -0.61 -9.09 -12.45
CA ASN A 139 -0.35 -8.26 -11.27
C ASN A 139 -1.48 -7.27 -10.95
N ARG A 140 -2.57 -7.26 -11.73
CA ARG A 140 -3.68 -6.30 -11.61
C ARG A 140 -4.33 -6.33 -10.23
N LEU A 141 -4.58 -7.53 -9.69
CA LEU A 141 -5.20 -7.66 -8.38
C LEU A 141 -4.28 -7.13 -7.27
N ALA A 142 -3.00 -7.51 -7.29
CA ALA A 142 -2.01 -7.02 -6.33
C ALA A 142 -1.85 -5.50 -6.39
N HIS A 143 -1.83 -4.93 -7.61
CA HIS A 143 -1.79 -3.48 -7.79
C HIS A 143 -3.04 -2.79 -7.23
N ALA A 144 -4.24 -3.31 -7.54
CA ALA A 144 -5.49 -2.73 -7.05
C ALA A 144 -5.59 -2.81 -5.51
N ALA A 145 -5.18 -3.94 -4.92
CA ALA A 145 -5.11 -4.13 -3.48
C ALA A 145 -4.13 -3.16 -2.82
N ALA A 146 -2.93 -3.03 -3.39
CA ALA A 146 -1.90 -2.09 -2.94
C ALA A 146 -2.43 -0.65 -3.00
N PHE A 147 -3.09 -0.25 -4.09
CA PHE A 147 -3.68 1.07 -4.22
C PHE A 147 -4.75 1.32 -3.15
N ALA A 148 -5.66 0.36 -2.93
CA ALA A 148 -6.74 0.48 -1.95
C ALA A 148 -6.22 0.64 -0.51
N VAL A 149 -5.18 -0.11 -0.11
CA VAL A 149 -4.59 0.05 1.24
C VAL A 149 -3.75 1.32 1.38
N ALA A 150 -3.24 1.87 0.28
CA ALA A 150 -2.53 3.14 0.30
C ALA A 150 -3.49 4.34 0.40
N GLU A 151 -4.65 4.25 -0.25
CA GLU A 151 -5.69 5.27 -0.24
C GLU A 151 -6.47 5.29 1.08
N ALA A 152 -6.81 4.12 1.62
CA ALA A 152 -7.53 3.98 2.89
C ALA A 152 -6.84 2.96 3.82
N PRO A 153 -5.71 3.36 4.45
CA PRO A 153 -4.94 2.50 5.34
C PRO A 153 -5.79 1.93 6.48
N ALA A 154 -5.63 0.64 6.74
CA ALA A 154 -6.32 -0.18 7.73
C ALA A 154 -7.85 -0.28 7.57
N MET A 155 -8.44 0.31 6.53
CA MET A 155 -9.89 0.28 6.28
C MET A 155 -10.32 -0.74 5.23
N ALA A 156 -9.52 -0.92 4.17
CA ALA A 156 -9.85 -1.86 3.09
C ALA A 156 -9.44 -3.29 3.44
N TYR A 157 -8.14 -3.51 3.62
CA TYR A 157 -7.55 -4.81 3.89
C TYR A 157 -6.42 -4.68 4.90
N ASN A 158 -6.52 -5.37 6.04
CA ASN A 158 -5.47 -5.40 7.04
C ASN A 158 -5.29 -6.82 7.59
N PRO A 159 -4.11 -7.43 7.49
CA PRO A 159 -2.99 -7.00 6.66
C PRO A 159 -3.28 -7.18 5.16
N LEU A 160 -2.45 -6.54 4.34
CA LEU A 160 -2.28 -6.94 2.94
C LEU A 160 -1.04 -7.82 2.82
N PHE A 161 -1.20 -9.03 2.29
CA PHE A 161 -0.11 -9.97 2.05
C PHE A 161 0.10 -10.16 0.54
N ILE A 162 1.24 -9.72 0.03
CA ILE A 162 1.60 -9.80 -1.39
C ILE A 162 2.67 -10.88 -1.58
N TYR A 163 2.39 -11.92 -2.36
CA TYR A 163 3.37 -12.98 -2.61
C TYR A 163 3.62 -13.27 -4.08
N GLY A 164 4.71 -13.96 -4.37
CA GLY A 164 5.10 -14.32 -5.73
C GLY A 164 6.61 -14.49 -5.83
N SER A 165 7.12 -15.11 -6.89
CA SER A 165 8.55 -15.37 -7.03
C SER A 165 9.41 -14.10 -7.00
N SER A 166 10.71 -14.29 -6.81
CA SER A 166 11.68 -13.18 -6.74
C SER A 166 11.64 -12.31 -8.00
N GLY A 167 11.68 -10.99 -7.80
CA GLY A 167 11.78 -10.01 -8.88
C GLY A 167 10.52 -9.82 -9.74
N LEU A 168 9.33 -10.10 -9.20
CA LEU A 168 8.06 -9.81 -9.87
C LEU A 168 7.45 -8.44 -9.52
N GLY A 169 8.10 -7.63 -8.69
CA GLY A 169 7.65 -6.27 -8.35
C GLY A 169 6.98 -6.11 -6.97
N LYS A 170 7.08 -7.13 -6.09
CA LYS A 170 6.56 -7.07 -4.71
C LYS A 170 7.10 -5.87 -3.92
N THR A 171 8.43 -5.72 -3.86
CA THR A 171 9.10 -4.57 -3.25
C THR A 171 8.66 -3.25 -3.89
N HIS A 172 8.48 -3.20 -5.22
CA HIS A 172 8.01 -1.99 -5.90
C HIS A 172 6.63 -1.58 -5.41
N LEU A 173 5.66 -2.51 -5.40
CA LEU A 173 4.31 -2.26 -4.87
C LEU A 173 4.36 -1.81 -3.41
N LEU A 174 5.17 -2.47 -2.59
CA LEU A 174 5.32 -2.13 -1.18
C LEU A 174 5.79 -0.68 -0.99
N HIS A 175 6.81 -0.26 -1.74
CA HIS A 175 7.29 1.13 -1.72
C HIS A 175 6.27 2.12 -2.29
N ALA A 176 5.54 1.73 -3.34
CA ALA A 176 4.51 2.57 -3.97
C ALA A 176 3.37 2.91 -3.01
N ILE A 177 2.95 1.94 -2.18
CA ILE A 177 1.98 2.15 -1.09
C ILE A 177 2.47 3.28 -0.17
N GLY A 178 3.73 3.20 0.25
CA GLY A 178 4.32 4.19 1.16
C GLY A 178 4.35 5.59 0.56
N HIS A 179 4.81 5.72 -0.68
CA HIS A 179 4.84 7.02 -1.37
C HIS A 179 3.45 7.60 -1.56
N TYR A 180 2.50 6.79 -2.01
CA TYR A 180 1.14 7.24 -2.25
C TYR A 180 0.45 7.72 -0.97
N ALA A 181 0.58 6.94 0.12
CA ALA A 181 0.02 7.32 1.41
C ALA A 181 0.60 8.64 1.94
N ILE A 182 1.93 8.83 1.85
CA ILE A 182 2.60 10.08 2.27
C ILE A 182 2.11 11.27 1.45
N ASN A 183 1.95 11.09 0.14
CA ASN A 183 1.49 12.15 -0.76
C ASN A 183 0.02 12.51 -0.49
N LEU A 184 -0.83 11.52 -0.20
CA LEU A 184 -2.25 11.73 0.07
C LEU A 184 -2.51 12.37 1.45
N SER A 185 -1.72 12.01 2.45
CA SER A 185 -1.87 12.50 3.83
C SER A 185 -0.53 12.98 4.38
N PRO A 186 -0.14 14.25 4.11
CA PRO A 186 1.09 14.83 4.64
C PRO A 186 1.10 14.79 6.18
N GLY A 187 1.91 13.90 6.75
CA GLY A 187 1.97 13.65 8.20
C GLY A 187 1.72 12.20 8.61
N ILE A 188 1.22 11.35 7.70
CA ILE A 188 1.11 9.92 7.96
C ILE A 188 2.49 9.29 8.17
N ARG A 189 2.64 8.47 9.21
CA ARG A 189 3.92 7.86 9.56
C ARG A 189 4.05 6.51 8.90
N VAL A 190 4.84 6.45 7.84
CA VAL A 190 5.13 5.22 7.10
C VAL A 190 6.51 4.69 7.46
N ARG A 191 6.59 3.40 7.78
CA ARG A 191 7.85 2.69 7.98
C ARG A 191 7.97 1.53 7.00
N TYR A 192 9.00 1.58 6.17
CA TYR A 192 9.49 0.44 5.41
C TYR A 192 10.65 -0.24 6.14
N VAL A 193 10.67 -1.57 6.12
CA VAL A 193 11.73 -2.39 6.70
C VAL A 193 11.82 -3.74 5.98
N SER A 194 13.03 -4.24 5.75
CA SER A 194 13.22 -5.65 5.36
C SER A 194 13.24 -6.55 6.60
N SER A 195 12.87 -7.81 6.44
CA SER A 195 12.91 -8.78 7.55
C SER A 195 14.30 -8.93 8.18
N GLU A 196 15.36 -8.82 7.38
CA GLU A 196 16.74 -8.81 7.88
C GLU A 196 17.07 -7.54 8.69
N GLU A 197 16.63 -6.36 8.23
CA GLU A 197 16.81 -5.11 8.96
C GLU A 197 16.06 -5.13 10.29
N PHE A 198 14.83 -5.63 10.30
CA PHE A 198 14.05 -5.82 11.53
C PHE A 198 14.76 -6.74 12.52
N THR A 199 15.32 -7.85 12.03
CA THR A 199 16.11 -8.80 12.85
C THR A 199 17.34 -8.13 13.45
N ASN A 200 18.11 -7.40 12.64
CA ASN A 200 19.30 -6.70 13.10
C ASN A 200 18.96 -5.61 14.12
N ASP A 201 17.89 -4.85 13.91
CA ASP A 201 17.41 -3.85 14.84
C ASP A 201 16.99 -4.47 16.18
N PHE A 202 16.30 -5.62 16.14
CA PHE A 202 15.90 -6.34 17.34
C PHE A 202 17.09 -6.85 18.15
N ILE A 203 18.06 -7.50 17.49
CA ILE A 203 19.29 -7.99 18.12
C ILE A 203 20.06 -6.83 18.76
N ASN A 204 20.18 -5.70 18.07
CA ASN A 204 20.84 -4.52 18.59
C ASN A 204 20.12 -3.95 19.81
N ALA A 205 18.79 -3.88 19.78
CA ALA A 205 17.99 -3.37 20.89
C ALA A 205 18.11 -4.24 22.16
N ILE A 206 18.23 -5.56 22.01
CA ILE A 206 18.54 -6.46 23.14
C ILE A 206 19.94 -6.17 23.67
N ARG A 207 20.94 -6.14 22.79
CA ARG A 207 22.36 -5.95 23.18
C ARG A 207 22.62 -4.62 23.88
N THR A 208 21.93 -3.57 23.46
CA THR A 208 22.08 -2.20 23.98
C THR A 208 21.08 -1.85 25.09
N ASN A 209 20.17 -2.77 25.42
CA ASN A 209 19.06 -2.54 26.36
C ASN A 209 18.15 -1.36 25.96
N GLU A 210 17.90 -1.22 24.65
CA GLU A 210 17.09 -0.19 24.02
C GLU A 210 15.76 -0.76 23.45
N GLN A 211 15.17 -1.75 24.11
CA GLN A 211 13.94 -2.42 23.64
C GLN A 211 12.78 -1.43 23.48
N ALA A 212 12.67 -0.43 24.38
CA ALA A 212 11.63 0.59 24.27
C ALA A 212 11.75 1.43 22.98
N ALA A 213 12.99 1.76 22.58
CA ALA A 213 13.24 2.51 21.35
C ALA A 213 12.91 1.66 20.10
N PHE A 214 13.21 0.36 20.14
CA PHE A 214 12.79 -0.58 19.09
C PHE A 214 11.25 -0.66 18.98
N MET A 215 10.55 -0.77 20.10
CA MET A 215 9.08 -0.81 20.09
C MET A 215 8.50 0.49 19.53
N ALA A 216 8.95 1.66 19.99
CA ALA A 216 8.50 2.94 19.43
C ALA A 216 8.76 3.01 17.92
N ARG A 217 9.95 2.60 17.47
CA ARG A 217 10.34 2.63 16.06
C ARG A 217 9.40 1.87 15.12
N TYR A 218 8.85 0.74 15.57
CA TYR A 218 8.03 -0.17 14.76
C TYR A 218 6.54 -0.15 15.09
N ARG A 219 6.15 0.40 16.25
CA ARG A 219 4.75 0.47 16.70
C ARG A 219 4.16 1.88 16.64
N ASP A 220 4.99 2.92 16.66
CA ASP A 220 4.54 4.31 16.56
C ASP A 220 4.45 4.78 15.10
N VAL A 221 3.73 3.99 14.30
CA VAL A 221 3.55 4.20 12.86
C VAL A 221 2.09 4.04 12.49
N ASP A 222 1.71 4.61 11.35
CA ASP A 222 0.37 4.47 10.79
C ASP A 222 0.33 3.37 9.72
N ILE A 223 1.46 3.16 9.04
CA ILE A 223 1.66 2.07 8.07
C ILE A 223 3.01 1.40 8.32
N LEU A 224 3.00 0.09 8.56
CA LEU A 224 4.19 -0.76 8.58
C LEU A 224 4.25 -1.60 7.29
N LEU A 225 5.33 -1.43 6.54
CA LEU A 225 5.63 -2.11 5.28
C LEU A 225 6.81 -3.06 5.50
N VAL A 226 6.58 -4.37 5.40
CA VAL A 226 7.54 -5.41 5.73
C VAL A 226 7.89 -6.20 4.47
N ASP A 227 9.15 -6.13 4.03
CA ASP A 227 9.62 -6.83 2.84
C ASP A 227 10.23 -8.21 3.19
N ASP A 228 9.99 -9.18 2.32
CA ASP A 228 10.55 -10.52 2.32
C ASP A 228 10.46 -11.25 3.68
N ILE A 229 9.23 -11.43 4.18
CA ILE A 229 8.93 -12.05 5.49
C ILE A 229 9.54 -13.45 5.67
N GLN A 230 9.81 -14.16 4.56
CA GLN A 230 10.46 -15.47 4.55
C GLN A 230 11.86 -15.47 5.19
N PHE A 231 12.51 -14.32 5.38
CA PHE A 231 13.80 -14.30 6.07
C PHE A 231 13.69 -14.43 7.59
N LEU A 232 12.51 -14.20 8.19
CA LEU A 232 12.31 -14.43 9.63
C LEU A 232 12.27 -15.92 10.02
N GLN A 233 12.16 -16.85 9.06
CA GLN A 233 12.09 -18.30 9.30
C GLN A 233 13.24 -18.87 10.15
N ARG A 234 14.37 -18.15 10.21
CA ARG A 234 15.58 -18.55 10.90
C ARG A 234 15.75 -17.92 12.28
N ALA A 235 14.91 -16.95 12.66
CA ALA A 235 15.05 -16.14 13.86
C ALA A 235 13.79 -16.20 14.73
N GLN A 236 13.64 -17.25 15.53
CA GLN A 236 12.42 -17.50 16.32
C GLN A 236 12.09 -16.37 17.32
N GLU A 237 13.08 -15.84 18.04
CA GLU A 237 12.86 -14.70 18.95
C GLU A 237 12.40 -13.45 18.20
N THR A 238 12.93 -13.23 16.99
CA THR A 238 12.52 -12.12 16.14
C THR A 238 11.13 -12.33 15.56
N GLN A 239 10.75 -13.57 15.22
CA GLN A 239 9.37 -13.91 14.86
C GLN A 239 8.40 -13.55 15.99
N GLU A 240 8.74 -13.83 17.25
CA GLU A 240 7.90 -13.46 18.39
C GLU A 240 7.77 -11.94 18.53
N ALA A 241 8.89 -11.22 18.43
CA ALA A 241 8.90 -9.77 18.49
C ALA A 241 8.07 -9.14 17.35
N PHE A 242 8.14 -9.73 16.16
CA PHE A 242 7.32 -9.34 15.03
C PHE A 242 5.83 -9.61 15.29
N PHE A 243 5.48 -10.80 15.80
CA PHE A 243 4.09 -11.15 16.14
C PHE A 243 3.46 -10.17 17.11
N HIS A 244 4.18 -9.78 18.17
CA HIS A 244 3.68 -8.76 19.12
C HIS A 244 3.55 -7.37 18.48
N THR A 245 4.47 -7.00 17.61
CA THR A 245 4.42 -5.73 16.86
C THR A 245 3.23 -5.70 15.93
N PHE A 246 3.02 -6.78 15.17
CA PHE A 246 1.88 -6.98 14.29
C PHE A 246 0.56 -6.83 15.05
N ASN A 247 0.40 -7.51 16.19
CA ASN A 247 -0.84 -7.45 16.98
C ASN A 247 -1.09 -6.04 17.51
N THR A 248 -0.06 -5.39 18.05
CA THR A 248 -0.18 -4.03 18.56
C THR A 248 -0.64 -3.07 17.46
N LEU A 249 -0.09 -3.20 16.25
CA LEU A 249 -0.48 -2.37 15.11
C LEU A 249 -1.90 -2.69 14.67
N TYR A 250 -2.25 -3.97 14.56
CA TYR A 250 -3.57 -4.41 14.15
C TYR A 250 -4.67 -3.94 15.12
N GLU A 251 -4.48 -4.13 16.43
CA GLU A 251 -5.41 -3.72 17.48
C GLU A 251 -5.62 -2.20 17.52
N HIS A 252 -4.61 -1.42 17.13
CA HIS A 252 -4.70 0.04 17.02
C HIS A 252 -5.10 0.53 15.62
N ASN A 253 -5.65 -0.34 14.76
CA ASN A 253 -6.06 -0.03 13.40
C ASN A 253 -4.96 0.64 12.57
N LYS A 254 -3.71 0.18 12.72
CA LYS A 254 -2.58 0.58 11.89
C LYS A 254 -2.42 -0.39 10.73
N GLN A 255 -2.09 0.11 9.54
CA GLN A 255 -1.97 -0.72 8.36
C GLN A 255 -0.70 -1.56 8.44
N VAL A 256 -0.81 -2.86 8.18
CA VAL A 256 0.34 -3.73 7.96
C VAL A 256 0.29 -4.27 6.53
N VAL A 257 1.41 -4.15 5.81
CA VAL A 257 1.59 -4.77 4.49
C VAL A 257 2.84 -5.64 4.54
N VAL A 258 2.72 -6.87 4.09
CA VAL A 258 3.78 -7.87 4.13
C VAL A 258 4.00 -8.43 2.74
N THR A 259 5.25 -8.63 2.34
CA THR A 259 5.59 -9.36 1.12
C THR A 259 6.23 -10.71 1.42
N SER A 260 6.08 -11.66 0.49
CA SER A 260 6.81 -12.93 0.55
C SER A 260 7.10 -13.54 -0.82
N ASP A 261 8.10 -14.42 -0.89
CA ASP A 261 8.31 -15.25 -2.08
C ASP A 261 7.26 -16.37 -2.24
N VAL A 262 6.58 -16.76 -1.15
CA VAL A 262 5.62 -17.87 -1.12
C VAL A 262 4.34 -17.48 -0.38
N ALA A 263 3.26 -18.24 -0.58
CA ALA A 263 2.00 -18.00 0.12
C ALA A 263 2.14 -18.25 1.63
N PRO A 264 1.25 -17.68 2.49
CA PRO A 264 1.33 -17.85 3.95
C PRO A 264 1.47 -19.31 4.42
N ARG A 265 0.70 -20.24 3.85
CA ARG A 265 0.77 -21.69 4.18
C ARG A 265 2.08 -22.37 3.82
N GLN A 266 2.85 -21.78 2.90
CA GLN A 266 4.11 -22.31 2.41
C GLN A 266 5.32 -21.74 3.17
N LEU A 267 5.09 -20.82 4.11
CA LEU A 267 6.15 -20.30 4.99
C LEU A 267 6.61 -21.40 5.96
N VAL A 268 7.74 -22.00 5.63
CA VAL A 268 8.39 -23.04 6.46
C VAL A 268 8.88 -22.42 7.77
N ARG A 269 8.69 -23.11 8.92
CA ARG A 269 9.15 -22.65 10.25
C ARG A 269 8.52 -21.33 10.73
N PHE A 270 7.36 -20.97 10.21
CA PHE A 270 6.48 -19.99 10.83
C PHE A 270 5.49 -20.70 11.76
N GLU A 271 5.16 -20.07 12.88
CA GLU A 271 4.11 -20.57 13.77
C GLU A 271 2.73 -20.39 13.15
N GLU A 272 1.83 -21.34 13.40
CA GLU A 272 0.46 -21.36 12.85
C GLU A 272 -0.35 -20.10 13.20
N ARG A 273 -0.11 -19.53 14.40
CA ARG A 273 -0.75 -18.27 14.81
C ARG A 273 -0.34 -17.08 13.94
N MET A 274 0.84 -17.10 13.36
CA MET A 274 1.32 -16.01 12.51
C MET A 274 0.83 -16.19 11.08
N THR A 275 0.87 -17.42 10.54
CA THR A 275 0.29 -17.70 9.21
C THR A 275 -1.22 -17.41 9.18
N SER A 276 -1.95 -17.78 10.23
CA SER A 276 -3.38 -17.45 10.38
C SER A 276 -3.64 -15.93 10.34
N ARG A 277 -2.73 -15.14 10.92
CA ARG A 277 -2.78 -13.67 10.91
C ARG A 277 -2.33 -13.05 9.58
N PHE A 278 -1.74 -13.82 8.68
CA PHE A 278 -1.55 -13.35 7.31
C PHE A 278 -2.79 -13.65 6.46
N GLU A 279 -3.46 -14.78 6.72
CA GLU A 279 -4.61 -15.24 5.95
C GLU A 279 -5.93 -14.50 6.23
N TRP A 280 -6.13 -13.99 7.44
CA TRP A 280 -7.37 -13.27 7.80
C TRP A 280 -7.56 -11.94 7.06
N GLY A 281 -6.50 -11.41 6.43
CA GLY A 281 -6.52 -10.18 5.64
C GLY A 281 -6.73 -10.48 4.15
N LEU A 282 -6.21 -9.61 3.28
CA LEU A 282 -6.19 -9.91 1.84
C LEU A 282 -4.85 -10.52 1.47
N THR A 283 -4.89 -11.71 0.89
CA THR A 283 -3.73 -12.34 0.27
C THR A 283 -3.86 -12.25 -1.26
N THR A 284 -2.85 -11.71 -1.93
CA THR A 284 -2.80 -11.59 -3.39
C THR A 284 -1.45 -12.01 -3.93
N ASP A 285 -1.46 -12.62 -5.10
CA ASP A 285 -0.25 -13.03 -5.79
C ASP A 285 0.18 -12.02 -6.88
N VAL A 286 1.47 -12.08 -7.22
CA VAL A 286 2.08 -11.43 -8.37
C VAL A 286 2.73 -12.53 -9.20
N GLN A 287 2.31 -12.66 -10.45
CA GLN A 287 2.78 -13.69 -11.37
C GLN A 287 3.67 -13.12 -12.47
N ALA A 288 4.41 -14.01 -13.14
CA ALA A 288 5.26 -13.65 -14.25
C ALA A 288 4.46 -12.91 -15.35
N PRO A 289 4.92 -11.74 -15.83
CA PRO A 289 4.22 -10.95 -16.83
C PRO A 289 4.21 -11.62 -18.21
N ASP A 290 3.14 -11.41 -18.97
CA ASP A 290 3.06 -11.79 -20.38
C ASP A 290 4.00 -10.95 -21.27
N LEU A 291 4.21 -11.37 -22.53
CA LEU A 291 5.14 -10.70 -23.44
C LEU A 291 4.83 -9.21 -23.61
N ALA A 292 3.54 -8.86 -23.74
CA ALA A 292 3.09 -7.48 -23.90
C ALA A 292 3.48 -6.64 -22.67
N THR A 293 3.24 -7.16 -21.47
CA THR A 293 3.57 -6.51 -20.20
C THR A 293 5.10 -6.41 -20.03
N ARG A 294 5.88 -7.43 -20.42
CA ARG A 294 7.35 -7.37 -20.39
C ARG A 294 7.92 -6.27 -21.28
N ILE A 295 7.41 -6.15 -22.51
CA ILE A 295 7.81 -5.07 -23.43
C ILE A 295 7.44 -3.71 -22.85
N ALA A 296 6.25 -3.58 -22.25
CA ALA A 296 5.81 -2.34 -21.61
C ALA A 296 6.69 -1.97 -20.39
N ILE A 297 7.10 -2.95 -19.58
CA ILE A 297 8.06 -2.74 -18.49
C ILE A 297 9.40 -2.23 -19.03
N LEU A 298 9.97 -2.92 -20.02
CA LEU A 298 11.24 -2.51 -20.64
C LEU A 298 11.16 -1.09 -21.24
N ARG A 299 10.04 -0.76 -21.89
CA ARG A 299 9.80 0.57 -22.46
C ARG A 299 9.72 1.64 -21.37
N THR A 300 8.98 1.38 -20.30
CA THR A 300 8.86 2.29 -19.15
C THR A 300 10.22 2.51 -18.49
N LYS A 301 11.02 1.44 -18.37
CA LYS A 301 12.39 1.50 -17.84
C LYS A 301 13.30 2.34 -18.73
N ALA A 302 13.29 2.09 -20.05
CA ALA A 302 14.09 2.85 -21.01
C ALA A 302 13.74 4.35 -20.99
N GLN A 303 12.46 4.69 -20.90
CA GLN A 303 12.00 6.08 -20.78
C GLN A 303 12.48 6.74 -19.48
N SER A 304 12.35 6.04 -18.35
CA SER A 304 12.80 6.54 -17.03
C SER A 304 14.30 6.80 -17.00
N ASP A 305 15.09 5.90 -17.59
CA ASP A 305 16.54 6.01 -17.68
C ASP A 305 17.02 6.87 -18.88
N ARG A 306 16.09 7.46 -19.66
CA ARG A 306 16.33 8.30 -20.85
C ARG A 306 17.20 7.61 -21.91
N LEU A 307 16.95 6.33 -22.13
CA LEU A 307 17.63 5.49 -23.09
C LEU A 307 16.83 5.44 -24.40
N ASP A 308 17.50 5.71 -25.52
CA ASP A 308 16.93 5.52 -26.85
C ASP A 308 17.19 4.08 -27.31
N ILE A 309 16.16 3.25 -27.22
CA ILE A 309 16.23 1.81 -27.51
C ILE A 309 15.20 1.46 -28.57
N PRO A 310 15.61 0.90 -29.72
CA PRO A 310 14.68 0.48 -30.77
C PRO A 310 13.65 -0.54 -30.26
N GLY A 311 12.41 -0.43 -30.73
CA GLY A 311 11.31 -1.32 -30.32
C GLY A 311 11.62 -2.80 -30.54
N GLU A 312 12.26 -3.14 -31.65
CA GLU A 312 12.72 -4.51 -31.98
C GLU A 312 13.68 -5.09 -30.94
N VAL A 313 14.51 -4.26 -30.29
CA VAL A 313 15.42 -4.70 -29.22
C VAL A 313 14.64 -5.00 -27.95
N LEU A 314 13.63 -4.19 -27.62
CA LEU A 314 12.75 -4.44 -26.47
C LEU A 314 11.93 -5.72 -26.66
N GLU A 315 11.42 -5.94 -27.88
CA GLU A 315 10.72 -7.17 -28.27
C GLU A 315 11.65 -8.39 -28.21
N PHE A 316 12.89 -8.25 -28.68
CA PHE A 316 13.90 -9.30 -28.60
C PHE A 316 14.20 -9.68 -27.15
N ILE A 317 14.43 -8.71 -26.25
CA ILE A 317 14.65 -8.97 -24.83
C ILE A 317 13.42 -9.63 -24.20
N GLY A 318 12.23 -9.07 -24.44
CA GLY A 318 10.98 -9.56 -23.88
C GLY A 318 10.60 -10.97 -24.34
N SER A 319 10.99 -11.38 -25.55
CA SER A 319 10.75 -12.74 -26.07
C SER A 319 11.72 -13.77 -25.50
N ARG A 320 12.93 -13.37 -25.10
CA ARG A 320 13.95 -14.28 -24.57
C ARG A 320 13.89 -14.47 -23.05
N ILE A 321 13.47 -13.44 -22.30
CA ILE A 321 13.41 -13.49 -20.84
C ILE A 321 11.94 -13.54 -20.39
N SER A 322 11.53 -14.62 -19.74
CA SER A 322 10.11 -14.86 -19.40
C SER A 322 9.79 -14.86 -17.90
N ASN A 323 10.77 -15.06 -17.02
CA ASN A 323 10.48 -15.52 -15.66
C ASN A 323 10.57 -14.42 -14.59
N ASN A 324 11.35 -13.36 -14.82
CA ASN A 324 11.70 -12.39 -13.77
C ASN A 324 11.90 -10.97 -14.35
N VAL A 325 11.27 -9.96 -13.72
CA VAL A 325 11.41 -8.56 -14.13
C VAL A 325 12.80 -8.00 -13.84
N ARG A 326 13.45 -8.43 -12.76
CA ARG A 326 14.85 -8.05 -12.47
C ARG A 326 15.79 -8.54 -13.56
N GLU A 327 15.55 -9.72 -14.12
CA GLU A 327 16.35 -10.28 -15.22
C GLU A 327 16.11 -9.53 -16.54
N LEU A 328 14.87 -9.12 -16.81
CA LEU A 328 14.54 -8.24 -17.95
C LEU A 328 15.31 -6.92 -17.85
N GLU A 329 15.23 -6.24 -16.70
CA GLU A 329 15.93 -4.98 -16.48
C GLU A 329 17.45 -5.13 -16.49
N GLY A 330 17.97 -6.23 -15.93
CA GLY A 330 19.40 -6.55 -15.96
C GLY A 330 19.92 -6.79 -17.38
N THR A 331 19.13 -7.46 -18.21
CA THR A 331 19.41 -7.68 -19.63
C THR A 331 19.46 -6.35 -20.39
N LEU A 332 18.49 -5.46 -20.15
CA LEU A 332 18.47 -4.12 -20.72
C LEU A 332 19.72 -3.32 -20.33
N LEU A 333 20.06 -3.32 -19.03
CA LEU A 333 21.24 -2.67 -18.50
C LEU A 333 22.51 -3.20 -19.16
N LYS A 334 22.63 -4.53 -19.33
CA LYS A 334 23.79 -5.15 -19.98
C LYS A 334 23.97 -4.68 -21.42
N ILE A 335 22.90 -4.67 -22.21
CA ILE A 335 22.94 -4.19 -23.60
C ILE A 335 23.36 -2.73 -23.66
N THR A 336 22.78 -1.88 -22.80
CA THR A 336 23.10 -0.45 -22.77
C THR A 336 24.53 -0.17 -22.33
N ALA A 337 25.03 -0.94 -21.35
CA ALA A 337 26.41 -0.85 -20.89
C ALA A 337 27.38 -1.31 -22.00
N TYR A 338 27.07 -2.41 -22.69
CA TYR A 338 27.88 -2.89 -23.80
C TYR A 338 27.97 -1.85 -24.92
N ALA A 339 26.83 -1.31 -25.37
CA ALA A 339 26.76 -0.25 -26.39
C ALA A 339 27.57 0.99 -25.99
N SER A 340 27.46 1.42 -24.74
CA SER A 340 28.21 2.56 -24.21
C SER A 340 29.71 2.30 -24.16
N LEU A 341 30.14 1.09 -23.80
CA LEU A 341 31.56 0.72 -23.70
C LEU A 341 32.22 0.56 -25.08
N THR A 342 31.48 0.01 -26.06
CA THR A 342 31.97 -0.16 -27.44
C THR A 342 31.74 1.08 -28.31
N LYS A 343 31.01 2.08 -27.80
CA LYS A 343 30.60 3.29 -28.52
C LYS A 343 29.84 2.99 -29.82
N GLN A 344 29.01 1.96 -29.78
CA GLN A 344 28.16 1.55 -30.89
C GLN A 344 26.70 1.90 -30.60
N PRO A 345 25.89 2.20 -31.64
CA PRO A 345 24.47 2.38 -31.45
C PRO A 345 23.81 1.09 -30.98
N ILE A 346 22.72 1.21 -30.22
CA ILE A 346 21.92 0.05 -29.80
C ILE A 346 21.16 -0.46 -31.03
N THR A 347 21.52 -1.64 -31.51
CA THR A 347 20.87 -2.35 -32.63
C THR A 347 20.53 -3.77 -32.21
N LEU A 348 19.65 -4.44 -32.97
CA LEU A 348 19.33 -5.85 -32.74
C LEU A 348 20.58 -6.75 -32.79
N GLU A 349 21.50 -6.50 -33.73
CA GLU A 349 22.76 -7.24 -33.89
C GLU A 349 23.68 -7.07 -32.67
N LEU A 350 23.77 -5.84 -32.14
CA LEU A 350 24.54 -5.56 -30.93
C LEU A 350 23.90 -6.24 -29.71
N ALA A 351 22.58 -6.20 -29.58
CA ALA A 351 21.86 -6.89 -28.51
C ALA A 351 22.10 -8.40 -28.54
N GLN A 352 22.03 -9.03 -29.72
CA GLN A 352 22.34 -10.45 -29.91
C GLN A 352 23.78 -10.76 -29.51
N THR A 353 24.73 -9.90 -29.87
CA THR A 353 26.16 -10.06 -29.53
C THR A 353 26.40 -9.93 -28.02
N ALA A 354 25.81 -8.93 -27.38
CA ALA A 354 25.95 -8.68 -25.94
C ALA A 354 25.33 -9.79 -25.06
N LEU A 355 24.35 -10.51 -25.59
CA LEU A 355 23.62 -11.56 -24.87
C LEU A 355 24.07 -12.99 -25.19
N LYS A 356 25.04 -13.21 -26.09
CA LYS A 356 25.59 -14.54 -26.40
C LYS A 356 26.00 -15.35 -25.16
N ASP A 357 26.48 -14.69 -24.11
CA ASP A 357 26.94 -15.35 -22.88
C ASP A 357 25.87 -15.42 -21.77
N VAL A 358 24.78 -14.65 -21.86
CA VAL A 358 23.72 -14.61 -20.82
C VAL A 358 22.60 -15.57 -21.14
N ILE A 359 22.30 -15.68 -22.43
CA ILE A 359 21.28 -16.57 -22.95
C ILE A 359 22.08 -17.71 -23.57
N PRO A 360 22.17 -18.89 -22.92
CA PRO A 360 22.54 -20.08 -23.67
C PRO A 360 21.63 -20.08 -24.90
N LEU A 361 22.17 -20.35 -26.09
CA LEU A 361 21.39 -20.53 -27.31
C LEU A 361 20.40 -21.69 -27.11
N THR A 362 19.34 -21.48 -26.35
CA THR A 362 18.20 -22.35 -26.20
C THR A 362 17.29 -22.06 -27.37
N ASP A 363 17.80 -22.35 -28.57
CA ASP A 363 16.94 -23.00 -29.55
C ASP A 363 16.68 -24.39 -29.00
N GLY A 364 15.65 -24.52 -28.15
CA GLY A 364 15.02 -25.78 -27.79
C GLY A 364 15.92 -27.00 -27.65
N SER A 365 17.07 -26.93 -26.94
CA SER A 365 17.78 -28.14 -26.55
C SER A 365 16.95 -28.81 -25.44
N HIS A 366 15.89 -29.48 -25.85
CA HIS A 366 15.37 -30.62 -25.11
C HIS A 366 16.55 -31.58 -24.97
N ILE A 367 17.27 -31.51 -23.86
CA ILE A 367 18.24 -32.55 -23.53
C ILE A 367 17.42 -33.83 -23.43
N ALA A 368 17.52 -34.69 -24.43
CA ALA A 368 16.72 -35.90 -24.47
C ALA A 368 17.14 -36.77 -23.27
N PRO A 369 16.20 -37.46 -22.60
CA PRO A 369 16.57 -38.42 -21.55
C PRO A 369 17.64 -39.41 -22.01
N GLN A 370 17.65 -39.74 -23.31
CA GLN A 370 18.67 -40.56 -23.96
C GLN A 370 20.07 -39.93 -23.95
N GLU A 371 20.19 -38.62 -24.12
CA GLU A 371 21.45 -37.87 -24.08
C GLU A 371 22.03 -37.82 -22.66
N ILE A 372 21.16 -37.71 -21.65
CA ILE A 372 21.56 -37.79 -20.24
C ILE A 372 22.07 -39.20 -19.94
N LEU A 373 21.29 -40.23 -20.33
CA LEU A 373 21.67 -41.62 -20.12
C LEU A 373 22.99 -41.96 -20.82
N SER A 374 23.17 -41.57 -22.08
CA SER A 374 24.40 -41.83 -22.82
C SER A 374 25.62 -41.14 -22.22
N THR A 375 25.48 -39.89 -21.79
CA THR A 375 26.58 -39.13 -21.17
C THR A 375 26.99 -39.75 -19.83
N VAL A 376 26.01 -40.11 -18.98
CA VAL A 376 26.25 -40.75 -17.68
C VAL A 376 26.86 -42.15 -17.88
N ALA A 377 26.31 -42.92 -18.82
CA ALA A 377 26.78 -44.26 -19.13
C ALA A 377 28.22 -44.24 -19.66
N GLN A 378 28.55 -43.29 -20.53
CA GLN A 378 29.91 -43.08 -21.03
C GLN A 378 30.88 -42.69 -19.91
N TYR A 379 30.48 -41.81 -18.98
CA TYR A 379 31.33 -41.41 -17.85
C TYR A 379 31.65 -42.58 -16.91
N TYR A 380 30.67 -43.44 -16.64
CA TYR A 380 30.83 -44.60 -15.76
C TYR A 380 31.21 -45.90 -16.49
N GLY A 381 31.39 -45.86 -17.81
CA GLY A 381 31.75 -47.02 -18.62
C GLY A 381 30.67 -48.11 -18.68
N VAL A 382 29.41 -47.76 -18.51
CA VAL A 382 28.26 -48.67 -18.60
C VAL A 382 27.50 -48.46 -19.92
N THR A 383 26.69 -49.43 -20.34
CA THR A 383 25.85 -49.32 -21.55
C THR A 383 24.45 -48.82 -21.20
N VAL A 384 23.91 -47.93 -22.04
CA VAL A 384 22.53 -47.40 -21.93
C VAL A 384 21.49 -48.47 -22.26
#